data_AF-A0A9W8QVD2-F1
#
_entry.id   AF-A0A9W8QVD2-F1
#
_cell.length_a   1.000
_cell.length_b   1.000
_cell.length_c   1.000
_cell.angle_alpha   90.00
_cell.angle_beta   90.00
_cell.angle_gamma   90.00
#
_symmetry.space_group_name_H-M   'P 1'
#
loop_
_entity.id
_entity.type
_entity.pdbx_description
1 polymer ?
#
loop_
_entity_poly.entity_id
_entity_poly.type
_entity_poly.pdbx_seq_one_letter_code
_entity_poly.pdbx_strand_id
1 'polypeptide(L)'
;MAPSNLPILTVTGPNGEPEPVLVFGFPTSEEELVPLWQWFETVEANQPSPDPDPAPASASVPGSASETPSALAFDIDNASYDKLMEHLAEVREDAASANQQALEDIAYSRLPETLAEYKGKRVPARDYVPAKCRVYGMQLSSGNSLRAHLGYSKRRGKHTINCHKCKELITERAEEEDEEEEEAQPLRKKQKKS
;
A
#
# COMPACT_ATOMS: atom_id res chain seq x y z
N MET A 1 -49.29 0.74 22.88
CA MET A 1 -47.90 0.72 23.37
C MET A 1 -47.52 -0.74 23.61
N ALA A 2 -46.83 -1.36 22.66
CA ALA A 2 -46.40 -2.75 22.79
C ALA A 2 -45.08 -2.82 23.57
N PRO A 3 -44.90 -3.75 24.51
CA PRO A 3 -43.64 -3.94 25.22
C PRO A 3 -42.60 -4.52 24.25
N SER A 4 -41.51 -3.80 24.02
CA SER A 4 -40.40 -4.20 23.17
C SER A 4 -39.52 -5.26 23.86
N ASN A 5 -39.70 -6.53 23.48
CA ASN A 5 -38.80 -7.64 23.84
C ASN A 5 -37.50 -7.55 23.05
N LEU A 6 -36.57 -6.68 23.48
CA LEU A 6 -35.21 -6.67 22.96
C LEU A 6 -34.34 -7.64 23.75
N PRO A 7 -33.51 -8.47 23.11
CA PRO A 7 -32.52 -9.28 23.82
C PRO A 7 -31.44 -8.34 24.38
N ILE A 8 -31.46 -8.17 25.71
CA ILE A 8 -30.46 -7.39 26.43
C ILE A 8 -29.40 -8.37 26.93
N LEU A 9 -28.16 -8.18 26.48
CA LEU A 9 -27.02 -8.89 27.06
C LEU A 9 -26.60 -8.16 28.34
N THR A 10 -26.69 -8.86 29.47
CA THR A 10 -26.21 -8.38 30.76
C THR A 10 -24.92 -9.08 31.13
N VAL A 11 -24.02 -8.36 31.80
CA VAL A 11 -22.80 -8.89 32.41
C VAL A 11 -22.90 -8.63 33.91
N THR A 12 -22.55 -9.62 34.72
CA THR A 12 -22.58 -9.46 36.18
C THR A 12 -21.37 -8.67 36.64
N GLY A 13 -21.61 -7.50 37.23
CA GLY A 13 -20.57 -6.68 37.83
C GLY A 13 -19.96 -7.33 39.08
N PRO A 14 -18.83 -6.81 39.59
CA PRO A 14 -18.13 -7.37 40.75
C PRO A 14 -18.95 -7.37 42.06
N ASN A 15 -20.05 -6.62 42.09
CA ASN A 15 -20.99 -6.57 43.22
C ASN A 15 -22.12 -7.61 43.10
N GLY A 16 -22.14 -8.44 42.05
CA GLY A 16 -23.18 -9.43 41.79
C GLY A 16 -24.43 -8.88 41.11
N GLU A 17 -24.49 -7.57 40.83
CA GLU A 17 -25.61 -6.94 40.11
C GLU A 17 -25.41 -7.07 38.59
N PRO A 18 -26.46 -7.46 37.84
CA PRO A 18 -26.38 -7.55 36.38
C PRO A 18 -26.48 -6.16 35.74
N GLU A 19 -25.44 -5.75 35.01
CA GLU A 19 -25.42 -4.52 34.24
C GLU A 19 -25.61 -4.82 32.74
N PRO A 20 -26.49 -4.10 32.02
CA PRO A 20 -26.68 -4.26 30.58
C PRO A 20 -25.49 -3.67 29.81
N VAL A 21 -24.84 -4.48 28.96
CA VAL A 21 -23.61 -4.06 28.24
C VAL A 21 -23.88 -3.78 26.76
N LEU A 22 -24.91 -4.39 26.17
CA LEU A 22 -25.28 -4.12 24.78
C LEU A 22 -26.79 -4.27 24.59
N VAL A 23 -27.41 -3.19 24.12
CA VAL A 23 -28.76 -3.20 23.56
C VAL A 23 -28.58 -3.30 22.05
N PHE A 24 -28.97 -4.42 21.46
CA PHE A 24 -29.04 -4.52 20.01
C PHE A 24 -30.10 -3.53 19.51
N GLY A 25 -29.67 -2.56 18.69
CA GLY A 25 -30.61 -1.69 17.98
C GLY A 25 -31.54 -2.55 17.11
N PHE A 26 -32.83 -2.21 17.10
CA PHE A 26 -33.81 -2.86 16.22
C PHE A 26 -33.32 -2.79 14.77
N PRO A 27 -33.66 -3.76 13.90
CA PRO A 27 -33.63 -3.52 12.47
C PRO A 27 -34.64 -2.40 12.17
N THR A 28 -34.12 -1.19 12.03
CA THR A 28 -34.85 -0.02 11.54
C THR A 28 -35.45 -0.37 10.18
N SER A 29 -36.73 -0.06 9.95
CA SER A 29 -37.34 -0.28 8.64
C SER A 29 -36.59 0.53 7.59
N GLU A 30 -36.56 0.06 6.34
CA GLU A 30 -35.78 0.66 5.26
C GLU A 30 -36.11 2.16 5.04
N GLU A 31 -37.31 2.57 5.44
CA GLU A 31 -37.86 3.92 5.38
C GLU A 31 -37.32 4.87 6.47
N GLU A 32 -36.80 4.32 7.58
CA GLU A 32 -36.18 5.07 8.69
C GLU A 32 -34.64 5.06 8.62
N LEU A 33 -34.05 4.31 7.67
CA LEU A 33 -32.63 4.31 7.41
C LEU A 33 -32.26 5.59 6.65
N VAL A 34 -31.54 6.47 7.36
CA VAL A 34 -30.90 7.63 6.74
C VAL A 34 -29.89 7.11 5.72
N PRO A 35 -29.98 7.53 4.43
CA PRO A 35 -29.01 7.13 3.42
C PRO A 35 -27.59 7.42 3.88
N LEU A 36 -26.66 6.50 3.61
CA LEU A 36 -25.27 6.59 4.10
C LEU A 36 -24.61 7.94 3.78
N TRP A 37 -24.93 8.55 2.63
CA TRP A 37 -24.43 9.86 2.23
C TRP A 37 -24.87 10.98 3.19
N GLN A 38 -26.08 10.91 3.71
CA GLN A 38 -26.67 11.91 4.60
C GLN A 38 -26.12 11.82 6.04
N TRP A 39 -25.57 10.65 6.40
CA TRP A 39 -24.78 10.47 7.63
C TRP A 39 -23.42 11.17 7.56
N PHE A 40 -22.74 11.13 6.40
CA PHE A 40 -21.48 11.87 6.22
C PHE A 40 -21.68 13.39 6.33
N GLU A 41 -22.80 13.91 5.82
CA GLU A 41 -23.14 15.35 5.93
C GLU A 41 -23.33 15.80 7.39
N THR A 42 -23.89 14.95 8.25
CA THR A 42 -24.12 15.28 9.67
C THR A 42 -22.86 15.17 10.53
N VAL A 43 -21.93 14.28 10.17
CA VAL A 43 -20.63 14.12 10.82
C VAL A 43 -19.68 15.27 10.45
N GLU A 44 -19.72 15.77 9.22
CA GLU A 44 -18.97 16.97 8.82
C GLU A 44 -19.48 18.23 9.52
N ALA A 45 -20.79 18.37 9.75
CA ALA A 45 -21.39 19.56 10.35
C ALA A 45 -21.08 19.78 11.85
N ASN A 46 -20.62 18.76 12.58
CA ASN A 46 -20.32 18.84 14.02
C ASN A 46 -18.82 18.77 14.35
N GLN A 47 -17.92 18.85 13.38
CA GLN A 47 -16.50 19.00 13.69
C GLN A 47 -16.21 20.40 14.26
N PRO A 48 -15.61 20.53 15.45
CA PRO A 48 -14.99 21.79 15.85
C PRO A 48 -13.87 22.12 14.86
N SER A 49 -14.00 23.27 14.19
CA SER A 49 -13.15 23.77 13.11
C SER A 49 -11.65 23.57 13.40
N PRO A 50 -10.92 22.78 12.60
CA PRO A 50 -9.47 22.91 12.50
C PRO A 50 -9.14 24.17 11.68
N ASP A 51 -8.28 25.03 12.22
CA ASP A 51 -7.67 26.16 11.49
C ASP A 51 -6.83 25.68 10.27
N PRO A 52 -6.61 26.54 9.27
CA PRO A 52 -6.45 26.16 7.85
C PRO A 52 -5.05 25.71 7.38
N ASP A 53 -5.15 25.01 6.25
CA ASP A 53 -4.23 24.26 5.37
C ASP A 53 -3.07 25.04 4.69
N PRO A 54 -2.10 24.35 4.03
CA PRO A 54 -2.28 24.11 2.58
C PRO A 54 -2.01 22.66 2.12
N ALA A 55 -3.09 21.95 1.81
CA ALA A 55 -3.63 21.64 0.47
C ALA A 55 -2.78 20.80 -0.53
N PRO A 56 -3.46 20.00 -1.38
CA PRO A 56 -3.02 18.65 -1.75
C PRO A 56 -2.83 18.46 -3.27
N ALA A 57 -2.25 17.34 -3.68
CA ALA A 57 -2.40 16.82 -5.04
C ALA A 57 -2.49 15.28 -5.04
N SER A 58 -3.74 14.84 -5.17
CA SER A 58 -4.30 13.62 -5.73
C SER A 58 -3.36 12.62 -6.42
N ALA A 59 -3.54 11.35 -6.07
CA ALA A 59 -3.55 10.23 -7.01
C ALA A 59 -4.41 9.11 -6.38
N SER A 60 -5.69 9.04 -6.76
CA SER A 60 -6.20 7.96 -7.61
C SER A 60 -5.69 6.58 -7.18
N VAL A 61 -6.53 5.85 -6.45
CA VAL A 61 -6.37 4.39 -6.31
C VAL A 61 -6.99 3.79 -7.58
N PRO A 62 -6.22 3.25 -8.53
CA PRO A 62 -6.83 2.46 -9.59
C PRO A 62 -7.17 1.09 -8.99
N GLY A 63 -8.37 0.62 -9.30
CA GLY A 63 -8.77 -0.75 -9.00
C GLY A 63 -7.73 -1.73 -9.53
N SER A 64 -7.27 -2.61 -8.66
CA SER A 64 -6.62 -3.85 -9.08
C SER A 64 -7.50 -4.97 -8.58
N ALA A 65 -8.20 -5.58 -9.52
CA ALA A 65 -8.65 -6.95 -9.39
C ALA A 65 -7.42 -7.78 -9.01
N SER A 66 -7.31 -8.11 -7.72
CA SER A 66 -6.41 -9.16 -7.28
C SER A 66 -7.02 -10.46 -7.74
N GLU A 67 -6.51 -10.98 -8.85
CA GLU A 67 -6.42 -12.42 -9.02
C GLU A 67 -5.58 -12.93 -7.86
N THR A 68 -6.27 -13.35 -6.79
CA THR A 68 -5.66 -14.11 -5.71
C THR A 68 -5.06 -15.36 -6.34
N PRO A 69 -3.72 -15.56 -6.32
CA PRO A 69 -3.18 -16.85 -6.65
C PRO A 69 -3.81 -17.83 -5.67
N SER A 70 -4.34 -18.91 -6.21
CA SER A 70 -5.07 -19.97 -5.51
C SER A 70 -4.30 -20.45 -4.28
N ALA A 71 -4.50 -19.77 -3.15
CA ALA A 71 -4.11 -20.24 -1.84
C ALA A 71 -5.02 -21.43 -1.58
N LEU A 72 -4.41 -22.60 -1.36
CA LEU A 72 -5.12 -23.81 -0.92
C LEU A 72 -6.15 -23.41 0.13
N ALA A 73 -7.44 -23.60 -0.19
CA ALA A 73 -8.53 -23.18 0.67
C ALA A 73 -8.39 -23.89 2.03
N PHE A 74 -7.96 -23.14 3.05
CA PHE A 74 -7.84 -23.65 4.41
C PHE A 74 -9.25 -23.98 4.91
N ASP A 75 -9.47 -25.25 5.26
CA ASP A 75 -10.76 -25.74 5.75
C ASP A 75 -10.96 -25.31 7.22
N ILE A 76 -11.52 -24.12 7.40
CA ILE A 76 -11.75 -23.48 8.71
C ILE A 76 -12.67 -24.34 9.58
N ASP A 77 -13.67 -24.99 8.97
CA ASP A 77 -14.72 -25.71 9.68
C ASP A 77 -14.23 -27.02 10.32
N ASN A 78 -13.10 -27.56 9.83
CA ASN A 78 -12.53 -28.82 10.29
C ASN A 78 -11.13 -28.68 10.92
N ALA A 79 -10.63 -27.45 11.02
CA ALA A 79 -9.31 -27.19 11.60
C ALA A 79 -9.33 -27.29 13.13
N SER A 80 -8.27 -27.88 13.71
CA SER A 80 -8.04 -27.81 15.15
C SER A 80 -7.66 -26.38 15.56
N TYR A 81 -7.87 -26.03 16.83
CA TYR A 81 -7.50 -24.72 17.36
C TYR A 81 -6.04 -24.36 17.07
N ASP A 82 -5.11 -25.31 17.26
CA ASP A 82 -3.69 -25.08 16.99
C ASP A 82 -3.42 -24.75 15.51
N LYS A 83 -4.07 -25.44 14.58
CA LYS A 83 -3.96 -25.17 13.14
C LYS A 83 -4.56 -23.82 12.77
N LEU A 84 -5.66 -23.43 13.40
CA LEU A 84 -6.26 -22.09 13.21
C LEU A 84 -5.30 -20.99 13.67
N MET A 85 -4.67 -21.17 14.84
CA MET A 85 -3.72 -20.19 15.36
C MET A 85 -2.45 -20.11 14.52
N GLU A 86 -1.95 -21.24 14.01
CA GLU A 86 -0.82 -21.28 13.07
C GLU A 86 -1.16 -20.55 11.76
N HIS A 87 -2.32 -20.83 11.17
CA HIS A 87 -2.75 -20.16 9.95
C HIS A 87 -2.95 -18.64 10.14
N LEU A 88 -3.52 -18.22 11.27
CA LEU A 88 -3.65 -16.79 11.59
C LEU A 88 -2.28 -16.12 11.80
N ALA A 89 -1.29 -16.83 12.34
CA ALA A 89 0.06 -16.33 12.47
C ALA A 89 0.70 -16.14 11.08
N GLU A 90 0.60 -17.13 10.20
CA GLU A 90 1.09 -17.07 8.81
C GLU A 90 0.45 -15.90 8.05
N VAL A 91 -0.89 -15.75 8.12
CA VAL A 91 -1.61 -14.63 7.47
C VAL A 91 -1.14 -13.28 8.01
N ARG A 92 -0.82 -13.16 9.30
CA ARG A 92 -0.27 -11.93 9.88
C ARG A 92 1.13 -11.63 9.37
N GLU A 93 1.99 -12.63 9.23
CA GLU A 93 3.35 -12.47 8.70
C GLU A 93 3.31 -12.05 7.22
N ASP A 94 2.44 -12.67 6.42
CA ASP A 94 2.21 -12.30 5.03
C ASP A 94 1.67 -10.86 4.90
N ALA A 95 0.71 -10.47 5.74
CA ALA A 95 0.22 -9.10 5.77
C ALA A 95 1.31 -8.09 6.17
N ALA A 96 2.17 -8.46 7.13
CA ALA A 96 3.28 -7.62 7.58
C ALA A 96 4.33 -7.45 6.48
N SER A 97 4.72 -8.53 5.79
CA SER A 97 5.66 -8.47 4.67
C SER A 97 5.11 -7.66 3.49
N ALA A 98 3.82 -7.81 3.17
CA ALA A 98 3.15 -7.02 2.13
C ALA A 98 3.14 -5.51 2.45
N ASN A 99 2.87 -5.13 3.71
CA ASN A 99 2.91 -3.73 4.14
C ASN A 99 4.33 -3.15 4.04
N GLN A 100 5.34 -3.89 4.50
CA GLN A 100 6.73 -3.47 4.37
C GLN A 100 7.17 -3.32 2.91
N GLN A 101 6.79 -4.27 2.04
CA GLN A 101 7.08 -4.17 0.62
C GLN A 101 6.40 -2.96 -0.03
N ALA A 102 5.15 -2.64 0.34
CA ALA A 102 4.47 -1.44 -0.15
C ALA A 102 5.22 -0.15 0.24
N LEU A 103 5.78 -0.09 1.45
CA LEU A 103 6.61 1.04 1.89
C LEU A 103 7.92 1.17 1.12
N GLU A 104 8.48 0.04 0.64
CA GLU A 104 9.64 0.02 -0.25
C GLU A 104 9.26 0.41 -1.68
N ASP A 105 8.12 -0.06 -2.20
CA ASP A 105 7.66 0.26 -3.56
C ASP A 105 7.50 1.77 -3.76
N ILE A 106 7.05 2.48 -2.72
CA ILE A 106 7.04 3.95 -2.71
C ILE A 106 8.44 4.50 -3.01
N ALA A 107 9.49 3.93 -2.43
CA ALA A 107 10.87 4.35 -2.70
C ALA A 107 11.30 4.09 -4.16
N TYR A 108 10.90 2.95 -4.72
CA TYR A 108 11.19 2.60 -6.13
C TYR A 108 10.38 3.43 -7.13
N SER A 109 9.17 3.88 -6.79
CA SER A 109 8.32 4.66 -7.70
C SER A 109 8.96 5.96 -8.22
N ARG A 110 9.92 6.51 -7.46
CA ARG A 110 10.67 7.73 -7.82
C ARG A 110 11.93 7.50 -8.64
N LEU A 111 12.28 6.25 -8.92
CA LEU A 111 13.40 5.97 -9.81
C LEU A 111 13.11 6.49 -11.22
N PRO A 112 14.15 6.81 -12.01
CA PRO A 112 13.98 7.16 -13.42
C PRO A 112 13.36 5.99 -14.20
N GLU A 113 12.78 6.30 -15.36
CA GLU A 113 12.08 5.33 -16.19
C GLU A 113 13.01 4.28 -16.80
N THR A 114 14.29 4.60 -16.92
CA THR A 114 15.36 3.64 -17.28
C THR A 114 15.44 2.45 -16.33
N LEU A 115 14.88 2.57 -15.11
CA LEU A 115 14.81 1.50 -14.11
C LEU A 115 13.37 1.00 -13.87
N ALA A 116 12.46 1.20 -14.82
CA ALA A 116 11.04 0.83 -14.71
C ALA A 116 10.84 -0.67 -14.36
N GLU A 117 11.71 -1.55 -14.87
CA GLU A 117 11.68 -2.98 -14.57
C GLU A 117 11.74 -3.28 -13.07
N TYR A 118 12.44 -2.45 -12.30
CA TYR A 118 12.60 -2.60 -10.86
C TYR A 118 11.47 -1.93 -10.06
N LYS A 119 10.68 -1.04 -10.67
CA LYS A 119 9.52 -0.40 -10.03
C LYS A 119 8.38 -1.39 -9.82
N GLY A 120 8.13 -2.23 -10.83
CA GLY A 120 7.02 -3.20 -10.82
C GLY A 120 7.36 -4.56 -10.21
N LYS A 121 8.65 -4.85 -9.97
CA LYS A 121 9.08 -6.17 -9.50
C LYS A 121 8.75 -6.37 -8.02
N ARG A 122 7.62 -7.03 -7.75
CA ARG A 122 7.28 -7.54 -6.42
C ARG A 122 7.97 -8.87 -6.14
N VAL A 123 8.43 -9.01 -4.91
CA VAL A 123 9.01 -10.24 -4.37
C VAL A 123 7.91 -10.99 -3.61
N PRO A 124 7.70 -12.30 -3.84
CA PRO A 124 6.76 -13.08 -3.04
C PRO A 124 7.06 -12.98 -1.53
N ALA A 125 6.04 -13.03 -0.68
CA ALA A 125 6.18 -12.86 0.78
C ALA A 125 7.26 -13.79 1.38
N ARG A 126 7.29 -15.06 0.96
CA ARG A 126 8.28 -16.06 1.39
C ARG A 126 9.75 -15.69 1.09
N ASP A 127 9.98 -14.91 0.04
CA ASP A 127 11.32 -14.54 -0.44
C ASP A 127 11.66 -13.07 -0.07
N TYR A 128 10.73 -12.38 0.60
CA TYR A 128 10.88 -10.98 0.95
C TYR A 128 11.89 -10.79 2.08
N VAL A 129 12.93 -10.03 1.79
CA VAL A 129 13.93 -9.60 2.78
C VAL A 129 13.82 -8.09 2.94
N PRO A 130 13.44 -7.58 4.13
CA PRO A 130 13.30 -6.16 4.37
C PRO A 130 14.58 -5.39 4.11
N ALA A 131 14.45 -4.18 3.57
CA ALA A 131 15.54 -3.24 3.28
C ALA A 131 16.60 -3.79 2.32
N LYS A 132 16.28 -4.80 1.52
CA LYS A 132 17.17 -5.32 0.46
C LYS A 132 16.97 -4.54 -0.84
N CYS A 133 18.05 -4.00 -1.38
CA CYS A 133 18.01 -3.33 -2.67
C CYS A 133 17.70 -4.35 -3.78
N ARG A 134 16.66 -4.12 -4.58
CA ARG A 134 16.22 -5.02 -5.67
C ARG A 134 17.14 -4.96 -6.89
N VAL A 135 17.84 -3.84 -7.06
CA VAL A 135 18.76 -3.61 -8.18
C VAL A 135 20.14 -4.21 -7.87
N TYR A 136 20.65 -3.97 -6.67
CA TYR A 136 22.01 -4.35 -6.27
C TYR A 136 22.07 -5.63 -5.42
N GLY A 137 20.93 -6.08 -4.86
CA GLY A 137 20.85 -7.27 -4.01
C GLY A 137 21.39 -7.07 -2.58
N MET A 138 22.03 -5.93 -2.28
CA MET A 138 22.58 -5.66 -0.95
C MET A 138 21.48 -5.35 0.06
N GLN A 139 21.56 -6.00 1.24
CA GLN A 139 20.73 -5.68 2.37
C GLN A 139 21.27 -4.47 3.12
N LEU A 140 20.39 -3.52 3.42
CA LEU A 140 20.72 -2.30 4.15
C LEU A 140 20.24 -2.39 5.59
N SER A 141 20.72 -1.50 6.44
CA SER A 141 20.42 -1.54 7.89
C SER A 141 18.96 -1.22 8.22
N SER A 142 18.25 -0.52 7.34
CA SER A 142 16.85 -0.11 7.55
C SER A 142 16.15 0.30 6.25
N GLY A 143 14.81 0.31 6.26
CA GLY A 143 14.03 0.86 5.14
C GLY A 143 14.32 2.34 4.86
N ASN A 144 14.69 3.13 5.87
CA ASN A 144 15.12 4.52 5.69
C ASN A 144 16.45 4.61 4.96
N SER A 145 17.41 3.72 5.26
CA SER A 145 18.66 3.63 4.52
C SER A 145 18.44 3.19 3.07
N LEU A 146 17.47 2.30 2.80
CA LEU A 146 17.04 1.95 1.44
C LEU A 146 16.46 3.15 0.69
N ARG A 147 15.59 3.92 1.34
CA ARG A 147 15.05 5.17 0.78
C ARG A 147 16.16 6.16 0.43
N ALA A 148 17.11 6.40 1.32
CA ALA A 148 18.27 7.26 1.05
C ALA A 148 19.16 6.70 -0.07
N HIS A 149 19.33 5.37 -0.13
CA HIS A 149 20.11 4.68 -1.15
C HIS A 149 19.50 4.86 -2.55
N LEU A 150 18.17 4.80 -2.67
CA LEU A 150 17.43 5.02 -3.92
C LEU A 150 17.17 6.50 -4.24
N GLY A 151 17.69 7.43 -3.43
CA GLY A 151 17.59 8.87 -3.67
C GLY A 151 16.28 9.53 -3.21
N TYR A 152 15.50 8.85 -2.37
CA TYR A 152 14.28 9.40 -1.76
C TYR A 152 14.57 10.55 -0.78
N SER A 153 15.78 10.61 -0.21
CA SER A 153 16.22 11.72 0.63
C SER A 153 16.67 12.91 -0.22
N LYS A 154 16.09 14.09 0.01
CA LYS A 154 16.58 15.34 -0.58
C LYS A 154 17.86 15.77 0.15
N ARG A 155 18.99 15.82 -0.56
CA ARG A 155 20.19 16.49 -0.06
C ARG A 155 20.37 17.75 -0.90
N ARG A 156 20.29 18.93 -0.26
CA ARG A 156 20.38 20.25 -0.94
C ARG A 156 19.34 20.44 -2.06
N GLY A 157 18.10 20.00 -1.82
CA GLY A 157 16.97 20.20 -2.75
C GLY A 157 16.95 19.27 -3.97
N LYS A 158 17.99 18.45 -4.20
CA LYS A 158 18.04 17.49 -5.31
C LYS A 158 17.93 16.05 -4.78
N HIS A 159 17.23 15.21 -5.54
CA HIS A 159 17.20 13.77 -5.34
C HIS A 159 18.49 13.19 -5.93
N THR A 160 19.29 12.50 -5.11
CA THR A 160 20.56 11.90 -5.55
C THR A 160 20.50 10.42 -5.27
N ILE A 161 20.51 9.62 -6.33
CA ILE A 161 20.58 8.16 -6.21
C ILE A 161 21.98 7.83 -5.69
N ASN A 162 22.06 7.04 -4.62
CA ASN A 162 23.34 6.61 -4.04
C ASN A 162 23.68 5.16 -4.38
N CYS A 163 22.72 4.40 -4.90
CA CYS A 163 22.96 3.05 -5.41
C CYS A 163 23.94 3.06 -6.59
N HIS A 164 25.08 2.38 -6.43
CA HIS A 164 26.10 2.25 -7.48
C HIS A 164 25.51 1.60 -8.74
N LYS A 165 24.83 0.45 -8.57
CA LYS A 165 24.28 -0.29 -9.70
C LYS A 165 23.18 0.48 -10.45
N CYS A 166 22.35 1.24 -9.73
CA CYS A 166 21.39 2.14 -10.39
C CYS A 166 22.10 3.20 -11.22
N LYS A 167 23.21 3.76 -10.75
CA LYS A 167 23.96 4.77 -11.52
C LYS A 167 24.56 4.18 -12.78
N GLU A 168 25.20 3.01 -12.69
CA GLU A 168 25.72 2.29 -13.86
C GLU A 168 24.64 2.11 -14.93
N LEU A 169 23.49 1.53 -14.55
CA LEU A 169 22.39 1.27 -15.48
C LEU A 169 21.82 2.55 -16.11
N ILE A 170 21.79 3.66 -15.36
CA ILE A 170 21.35 4.95 -15.89
C ILE A 170 22.36 5.51 -16.90
N THR A 171 23.66 5.36 -16.62
CA THR A 171 24.73 5.82 -17.51
C THR A 171 24.81 4.99 -18.77
N GLU A 172 24.80 3.65 -18.66
CA GLU A 172 24.82 2.72 -19.80
C GLU A 172 23.67 3.03 -20.78
N ARG A 173 22.46 3.23 -20.27
CA ARG A 173 21.29 3.57 -21.09
C ARG A 173 21.40 4.92 -21.79
N ALA A 174 22.03 5.91 -21.16
CA ALA A 174 22.22 7.22 -21.76
C ALA A 174 23.24 7.18 -22.89
N GLU A 175 24.31 6.38 -22.74
CA GLU A 175 25.31 6.16 -23.79
C GLU A 175 24.71 5.45 -25.01
N GLU A 176 23.85 4.44 -24.80
CA GLU A 176 23.12 3.75 -25.88
C GLU A 176 22.20 4.69 -26.67
N GLU A 177 21.47 5.57 -25.98
CA GLU A 177 20.57 6.55 -26.63
C GLU A 177 21.35 7.57 -27.47
N ASP A 178 22.52 8.01 -27.01
CA ASP A 178 23.40 8.93 -27.74
C ASP A 178 23.99 8.26 -29.01
N GLU A 179 24.37 6.98 -28.94
CA GLU A 179 24.89 6.21 -30.08
C GLU A 179 23.81 5.96 -31.15
N GLU A 180 22.58 5.60 -30.74
CA GLU A 180 21.44 5.44 -31.67
C GLU A 180 21.08 6.76 -32.38
N GLU A 181 21.19 7.90 -31.67
CA GLU A 181 20.91 9.21 -32.27
C GLU A 181 22.01 9.65 -33.25
N GLU A 182 23.28 9.31 -33.01
CA GLU A 182 24.36 9.52 -34.00
C GLU A 182 24.19 8.62 -35.24
N GLU A 183 23.81 7.35 -35.09
CA GLU A 183 23.58 6.44 -36.22
C GLU A 183 22.35 6.81 -37.07
N ALA A 184 21.35 7.50 -36.50
CA ALA A 184 20.16 7.95 -37.23
C ALA A 184 20.38 9.23 -38.07
N GLN A 185 21.44 10.01 -37.80
CA GLN A 185 21.72 11.28 -38.47
C GLN A 185 22.26 11.24 -39.93
N PRO A 186 22.92 10.19 -40.45
CA PRO A 186 23.47 10.21 -41.82
C PRO A 186 22.39 10.08 -42.92
N LEU A 187 21.17 9.62 -42.60
CA LEU A 187 20.11 9.42 -43.61
C LEU A 187 19.31 10.70 -43.95
N ARG A 188 19.26 11.69 -43.05
CA ARG A 188 18.44 12.89 -43.24
C ARG A 188 19.09 13.98 -44.12
N LYS A 189 20.40 13.91 -44.37
CA LYS A 189 21.12 14.95 -45.14
C LYS A 189 21.03 14.78 -46.67
N LYS A 190 20.47 13.67 -47.19
CA LYS A 190 20.37 13.42 -48.65
C LYS A 190 19.04 13.83 -49.30
N GLN A 191 18.01 14.20 -48.56
CA GLN A 191 16.70 14.55 -49.14
C GLN A 191 16.46 16.05 -49.42
N LYS A 192 17.44 16.93 -49.15
CA LYS A 192 17.28 18.39 -49.32
C LYS A 192 17.92 18.96 -50.60
N LYS A 193 18.26 18.10 -51.56
CA LYS A 193 18.72 18.48 -52.91
C LYS A 193 17.97 17.66 -53.96
N SER A 194 16.71 17.99 -54.19
CA SER A 194 16.09 17.82 -55.50
C SER A 194 14.98 18.84 -55.69
#